data_AF-A0A0A9XLW5-F1
#
_entry.id   AF-A0A0A9XLW5-F1
#
_cell.length_a   1.000
_cell.length_b   1.000
_cell.length_c   1.000
_cell.angle_alpha   90.00
_cell.angle_beta   90.00
_cell.angle_gamma   90.00
#
_symmetry.space_group_name_H-M   'P 1'
#
loop_
_entity.id
_entity.type
_entity.pdbx_description
1 polymer ?
#
loop_
_entity_poly.entity_id
_entity_poly.type
_entity_poly.pdbx_seq_one_letter_code
_entity_poly.pdbx_strand_id
1 'polypeptide(L)'
;IKAMKSAIAIFGPPSRLIADQGRCFASKEFKEFCAKHQIDLHLIATGASRANGQVERTMSVLTNMLTVTELGERTWQEALGDVQLAMNCTINRITKSSPLELMIGKIIKPIAMITPSDEIVQSEIDREAARQQASQNMIKSAAYSKTRFDRTKAEVKLHSIGDLGRDS
;
A
#
# COMPACT_ATOMS: atom_id res chain seq x y z
N ILE A 1 -5.86 -17.62 -3.21
CA ILE A 1 -4.64 -18.47 -3.28
C ILE A 1 -3.83 -18.27 -4.58
N LYS A 2 -4.43 -18.36 -5.78
CA LYS A 2 -3.70 -18.22 -7.06
C LYS A 2 -2.80 -16.98 -7.13
N ALA A 3 -3.35 -15.79 -6.85
CA ALA A 3 -2.58 -14.54 -6.84
C ALA A 3 -1.39 -14.58 -5.86
N MET A 4 -1.57 -15.18 -4.68
CA MET A 4 -0.50 -15.32 -3.70
C MET A 4 0.60 -16.28 -4.18
N LYS A 5 0.25 -17.40 -4.83
CA LYS A 5 1.25 -18.30 -5.43
C LYS A 5 2.09 -17.58 -6.49
N SER A 6 1.46 -16.75 -7.32
CA SER A 6 2.19 -15.94 -8.32
C SER A 6 3.13 -14.93 -7.66
N ALA A 7 2.70 -14.26 -6.60
CA ALA A 7 3.58 -13.35 -5.86
C ALA A 7 4.77 -14.09 -5.21
N ILE A 8 4.53 -15.25 -4.60
CA ILE A 8 5.57 -16.09 -3.98
C ILE A 8 6.58 -16.58 -5.02
N ALA A 9 6.14 -16.91 -6.24
CA ALA A 9 7.05 -17.34 -7.30
C ALA A 9 8.03 -16.24 -7.73
N ILE A 10 7.65 -14.97 -7.62
CA ILE A 10 8.46 -13.82 -8.03
C ILE A 10 9.31 -13.29 -6.86
N PHE A 11 8.73 -13.20 -5.66
CA PHE A 11 9.33 -12.50 -4.52
C PHE A 11 9.70 -13.41 -3.33
N GLY A 12 9.31 -14.68 -3.37
CA GLY A 12 9.34 -15.57 -2.21
C GLY A 12 8.17 -15.35 -1.25
N PRO A 13 7.99 -16.23 -0.24
CA PRO A 13 6.97 -16.07 0.77
C PRO A 13 7.28 -14.88 1.69
N PRO A 14 6.33 -13.96 1.93
CA PRO A 14 6.52 -12.91 2.91
C PRO A 14 6.55 -13.50 4.32
N SER A 15 7.34 -12.90 5.22
CA SER A 15 7.37 -13.32 6.63
C SER A 15 6.04 -13.10 7.35
N ARG A 16 5.32 -12.03 6.99
CA ARG A 16 4.02 -11.67 7.55
C ARG A 16 3.09 -11.15 6.47
N LEU A 17 1.84 -11.60 6.49
CA LEU A 17 0.75 -11.08 5.68
C LEU A 17 -0.29 -10.43 6.58
N ILE A 18 -0.57 -9.15 6.37
CA ILE A 18 -1.63 -8.44 7.06
C ILE A 18 -2.81 -8.32 6.10
N ALA A 19 -4.00 -8.78 6.51
CA ALA A 19 -5.21 -8.74 5.69
C ALA A 19 -6.43 -8.35 6.52
N ASP A 20 -7.52 -7.96 5.87
CA ASP A 20 -8.81 -7.75 6.52
C ASP A 20 -9.51 -9.08 6.85
N GLN A 21 -10.68 -9.01 7.48
CA GLN A 21 -11.52 -10.18 7.79
C GLN A 21 -12.29 -10.71 6.56
N GLY A 22 -11.87 -10.38 5.34
CA GLY A 22 -12.49 -10.87 4.12
C GLY A 22 -12.54 -12.40 4.11
N ARG A 23 -13.68 -12.97 3.68
CA ARG A 23 -13.92 -14.43 3.68
C ARG A 23 -12.82 -15.22 2.97
N CYS A 24 -12.21 -14.65 1.94
CA CYS A 24 -11.11 -15.26 1.19
C CYS A 24 -9.81 -15.39 2.01
N PHE A 25 -9.57 -14.51 2.99
CA PHE A 25 -8.40 -14.53 3.88
C PHE A 25 -8.69 -15.25 5.19
N ALA A 26 -9.93 -15.20 5.68
CA ALA A 26 -10.36 -15.87 6.91
C ALA A 26 -10.63 -17.38 6.74
N SER A 27 -10.69 -17.87 5.50
CA SER A 27 -10.99 -19.28 5.21
C SER A 27 -9.94 -20.23 5.77
N LYS A 28 -10.38 -21.45 6.11
CA LYS A 28 -9.49 -22.53 6.58
C LYS A 28 -8.40 -22.85 5.56
N GLU A 29 -8.80 -22.98 4.28
CA GLU A 29 -7.90 -23.27 3.17
C GLU A 29 -6.77 -22.22 3.05
N PHE A 30 -7.10 -20.92 3.20
CA PHE A 30 -6.10 -19.87 3.10
C PHE A 30 -5.16 -19.83 4.31
N LYS A 31 -5.67 -20.09 5.52
CA LYS A 31 -4.87 -20.21 6.73
C LYS A 31 -3.87 -21.37 6.65
N GLU A 32 -4.33 -22.53 6.18
CA GLU A 32 -3.48 -23.71 5.96
C GLU A 32 -2.41 -23.44 4.90
N PHE A 33 -2.78 -22.75 3.82
CA PHE A 33 -1.83 -22.30 2.81
C PHE A 33 -0.74 -21.41 3.42
N CYS A 34 -1.11 -20.39 4.21
CA CYS A 34 -0.13 -19.51 4.85
C CYS A 34 0.80 -20.28 5.81
N ALA A 35 0.24 -21.17 6.65
CA ALA A 35 1.00 -21.99 7.57
C ALA A 35 2.03 -22.89 6.86
N LYS A 36 1.63 -23.54 5.75
CA LYS A 36 2.51 -24.37 4.92
C LYS A 36 3.69 -23.58 4.35
N HIS A 37 3.49 -22.31 4.04
CA HIS A 37 4.51 -21.42 3.49
C HIS A 37 5.24 -20.58 4.54
N GLN A 38 5.03 -20.85 5.84
CA GLN A 38 5.62 -20.12 6.97
C GLN A 38 5.30 -18.61 6.94
N ILE A 39 4.11 -18.27 6.47
CA ILE A 39 3.61 -16.89 6.41
C ILE A 39 2.80 -16.64 7.69
N ASP A 40 3.22 -15.68 8.51
CA ASP A 40 2.45 -15.21 9.66
C ASP A 40 1.25 -14.38 9.19
N LEU A 41 0.06 -14.99 9.18
CA LEU A 41 -1.18 -14.33 8.75
C LEU A 41 -1.82 -13.56 9.92
N HIS A 42 -1.84 -12.24 9.80
CA HIS A 42 -2.49 -11.34 10.75
C HIS A 42 -3.76 -10.73 10.16
N LEU A 43 -4.92 -11.16 10.66
CA LEU A 43 -6.22 -10.60 10.27
C LEU A 43 -6.57 -9.40 11.16
N ILE A 44 -6.73 -8.24 10.55
CA ILE A 44 -7.06 -6.98 11.23
C ILE A 44 -8.46 -7.09 11.86
N ALA A 45 -8.64 -6.61 13.09
CA ALA A 45 -9.96 -6.56 13.73
C ALA A 45 -10.93 -5.63 12.98
N THR A 46 -12.21 -6.01 12.94
CA THR A 46 -13.29 -5.19 12.39
C THR A 46 -13.33 -3.82 13.09
N GLY A 47 -13.27 -2.73 12.32
CA GLY A 47 -13.26 -1.35 12.85
C GLY A 47 -11.87 -0.72 13.03
N ALA A 48 -10.77 -1.46 12.84
CA ALA A 48 -9.42 -0.89 12.82
C ALA A 48 -9.06 -0.33 11.43
N SER A 49 -9.77 0.73 11.00
CA SER A 49 -9.69 1.33 9.65
C SER A 49 -8.30 1.83 9.25
N ARG A 50 -7.42 2.15 10.22
CA ARG A 50 -6.08 2.68 9.94
C ARG A 50 -5.19 1.70 9.17
N ALA A 51 -5.33 0.41 9.41
CA ALA A 51 -4.50 -0.60 8.75
C ALA A 51 -4.94 -0.82 7.28
N ASN A 52 -6.24 -0.72 7.00
CA ASN A 52 -6.77 -0.88 5.63
C ASN A 52 -6.61 0.39 4.78
N GLY A 53 -6.51 1.58 5.40
CA GLY A 53 -6.45 2.85 4.68
C GLY A 53 -5.27 3.02 3.71
N GLN A 54 -4.18 2.27 3.88
CA GLN A 54 -3.08 2.26 2.90
C GLN A 54 -3.45 1.51 1.62
N VAL A 55 -4.14 0.37 1.76
CA VAL A 55 -4.64 -0.42 0.64
C VAL A 55 -5.73 0.38 -0.08
N GLU A 56 -6.67 0.97 0.65
CA GLU A 56 -7.73 1.81 0.08
C GLU A 56 -7.17 2.97 -0.75
N ARG A 57 -6.13 3.66 -0.25
CA ARG A 57 -5.46 4.72 -1.00
C ARG A 57 -4.81 4.20 -2.27
N THR A 58 -4.15 3.04 -2.20
CA THR A 58 -3.50 2.43 -3.36
C THR A 58 -4.54 2.01 -4.40
N MET A 59 -5.65 1.41 -3.97
CA MET A 59 -6.77 1.05 -4.84
C MET A 59 -7.44 2.28 -5.46
N SER A 60 -7.61 3.37 -4.70
CA SER A 60 -8.15 4.61 -5.25
C SER A 60 -7.25 5.18 -6.36
N VAL A 61 -5.93 5.14 -6.19
CA VAL A 61 -4.99 5.56 -7.24
C VAL A 61 -5.09 4.66 -8.47
N LEU A 62 -5.15 3.34 -8.27
CA LEU A 62 -5.32 2.38 -9.36
C LEU A 62 -6.62 2.62 -10.14
N THR A 63 -7.75 2.75 -9.44
CA THR A 63 -9.05 3.01 -10.06
C THR A 63 -9.01 4.31 -10.87
N ASN A 64 -8.46 5.40 -10.31
CA ASN A 64 -8.36 6.66 -11.03
C ASN A 64 -7.52 6.55 -12.31
N MET A 65 -6.38 5.83 -12.28
CA MET A 65 -5.55 5.63 -13.47
C MET A 65 -6.26 4.78 -14.54
N LEU A 66 -6.99 3.73 -14.13
CA LEU A 66 -7.78 2.90 -15.05
C LEU A 66 -8.93 3.71 -15.66
N THR A 67 -9.66 4.49 -14.86
CA THR A 67 -10.77 5.34 -15.36
C THR A 67 -10.27 6.34 -16.39
N VAL A 68 -9.11 6.97 -16.19
CA VAL A 68 -8.53 7.88 -17.18
C VAL A 68 -8.15 7.14 -18.47
N THR A 69 -7.73 5.88 -18.37
CA THR A 69 -7.34 5.10 -19.56
C THR A 69 -8.55 4.65 -20.37
N GLU A 70 -9.67 4.33 -19.71
CA GLU A 70 -10.95 4.01 -20.36
C GLU A 70 -11.62 5.20 -21.05
N LEU A 71 -11.20 6.45 -20.74
CA LEU A 71 -11.60 7.62 -21.53
C LEU A 71 -10.94 7.64 -22.93
N GLY A 72 -9.90 6.82 -23.15
CA GLY A 72 -9.34 6.54 -24.46
C GLY A 72 -9.98 5.31 -25.12
N GLU A 73 -9.54 4.97 -26.32
CA GLU A 73 -10.03 3.78 -27.07
C GLU A 73 -9.44 2.44 -26.57
N ARG A 74 -8.80 2.42 -25.38
CA ARG A 74 -8.15 1.22 -24.81
C ARG A 74 -9.01 0.58 -23.72
N THR A 75 -9.01 -0.75 -23.65
CA THR A 75 -9.66 -1.47 -22.55
C THR A 75 -8.79 -1.44 -21.28
N TRP A 76 -9.41 -1.56 -20.09
CA TRP A 76 -8.67 -1.59 -18.83
C TRP A 76 -7.69 -2.77 -18.74
N GLN A 77 -8.01 -3.90 -19.39
CA GLN A 77 -7.14 -5.08 -19.43
C GLN A 77 -5.83 -4.80 -20.18
N GLU A 78 -5.92 -4.10 -21.31
CA GLU A 78 -4.77 -3.70 -22.11
C GLU A 78 -3.93 -2.63 -21.39
N ALA A 79 -4.57 -1.81 -20.57
CA ALA A 79 -3.92 -0.74 -19.80
C ALA A 79 -3.23 -1.22 -18.52
N LEU A 80 -3.64 -2.38 -17.97
CA LEU A 80 -3.24 -2.82 -16.64
C LEU A 80 -1.72 -2.91 -16.46
N GLY A 81 -1.01 -3.40 -17.48
CA GLY A 81 0.46 -3.50 -17.45
C GLY A 81 1.14 -2.13 -17.36
N ASP A 82 0.67 -1.17 -18.17
CA ASP A 82 1.20 0.20 -18.19
C ASP A 82 0.91 0.93 -16.87
N VAL A 83 -0.31 0.77 -16.34
CA VAL A 83 -0.71 1.36 -15.05
C VAL A 83 0.12 0.78 -13.91
N GLN A 84 0.33 -0.54 -13.89
CA GLN A 84 1.17 -1.19 -12.90
C GLN A 84 2.62 -0.67 -12.95
N LEU A 85 3.18 -0.50 -14.16
CA LEU A 85 4.52 0.05 -14.34
C LEU A 85 4.59 1.50 -13.88
N ALA A 86 3.62 2.34 -14.26
CA ALA A 86 3.54 3.72 -13.85
C ALA A 86 3.48 3.86 -12.32
N MET A 87 2.64 3.08 -11.64
CA MET A 87 2.57 3.06 -10.18
C MET A 87 3.90 2.65 -9.53
N ASN A 88 4.59 1.67 -10.10
CA ASN A 88 5.87 1.18 -9.57
C ASN A 88 7.04 2.16 -9.77
N CYS A 89 7.02 2.95 -10.85
CA CYS A 89 8.05 3.93 -11.16
C CYS A 89 7.76 5.34 -10.62
N THR A 90 6.53 5.63 -10.19
CA THR A 90 6.17 6.96 -9.70
C THR A 90 6.76 7.21 -8.30
N ILE A 91 7.50 8.32 -8.17
CA ILE A 91 8.07 8.74 -6.90
C ILE A 91 6.94 9.13 -5.94
N ASN A 92 6.92 8.50 -4.76
CA ASN A 92 5.96 8.88 -3.72
C ASN A 92 6.43 10.14 -2.97
N ARG A 93 5.53 11.10 -2.80
CA ARG A 93 5.82 12.41 -2.19
C ARG A 93 6.42 12.32 -0.78
N ILE A 94 6.04 11.31 -0.01
CA ILE A 94 6.50 11.09 1.37
C ILE A 94 7.84 10.37 1.36
N THR A 95 7.92 9.20 0.73
CA THR A 95 9.15 8.39 0.74
C THR A 95 10.30 9.06 -0.02
N LYS A 96 9.99 9.91 -1.01
CA LYS A 96 10.94 10.49 -1.98
C LYS A 96 11.60 9.48 -2.91
N SER A 97 11.05 8.27 -2.97
CA SER A 97 11.49 7.19 -3.85
C SER A 97 10.29 6.47 -4.44
N SER A 98 10.46 5.85 -5.59
CA SER A 98 9.45 4.96 -6.17
C SER A 98 9.43 3.59 -5.47
N PRO A 99 8.31 2.86 -5.50
CA PRO A 99 8.25 1.49 -4.98
C PRO A 99 9.32 0.56 -5.57
N LEU A 100 9.59 0.69 -6.87
CA LEU A 100 10.54 -0.16 -7.58
C LEU A 100 11.99 0.11 -7.15
N GLU A 101 12.33 1.38 -6.93
CA GLU A 101 13.63 1.78 -6.35
C GLU A 101 13.82 1.16 -4.96
N LEU A 102 12.82 1.24 -4.09
CA LEU A 102 12.89 0.68 -2.74
C LEU A 102 12.92 -0.86 -2.74
N MET A 103 12.35 -1.50 -3.75
CA MET A 103 12.28 -2.95 -3.85
C MET A 103 13.58 -3.54 -4.43
N ILE A 104 14.04 -3.03 -5.57
CA ILE A 104 15.12 -3.61 -6.38
C ILE A 104 16.42 -2.80 -6.30
N GLY A 105 16.38 -1.52 -5.90
CA GLY A 105 17.56 -0.65 -5.87
C GLY A 105 17.95 -0.07 -7.23
N LYS A 106 17.01 -0.01 -8.18
CA LYS A 106 17.23 0.52 -9.53
C LYS A 106 16.21 1.59 -9.87
N ILE A 107 16.68 2.67 -10.48
CA ILE A 107 15.82 3.66 -11.11
C ILE A 107 15.37 3.10 -12.45
N ILE A 108 14.07 2.87 -12.59
CA ILE A 108 13.46 2.39 -13.83
C ILE A 108 12.42 3.43 -14.24
N LYS A 109 12.53 3.92 -15.47
CA LYS A 109 11.53 4.80 -16.08
C LYS A 109 10.58 3.97 -16.94
N PRO A 110 9.28 4.30 -16.99
CA PRO A 110 8.37 3.71 -17.97
C PRO A 110 8.92 3.93 -19.39
N ILE A 111 8.77 2.94 -20.28
CA ILE A 111 9.34 2.99 -21.65
C ILE A 111 8.91 4.26 -22.38
N ALA A 112 7.65 4.68 -22.23
CA ALA A 112 7.11 5.90 -22.83
C ALA A 112 7.76 7.21 -22.34
N MET A 113 8.52 7.17 -21.25
CA MET A 113 9.23 8.33 -20.67
C MET A 113 10.75 8.27 -20.88
N ILE A 114 11.25 7.23 -21.55
CA ILE A 114 12.66 7.13 -21.92
C ILE A 114 12.90 8.05 -23.11
N THR A 115 13.78 9.02 -22.94
CA THR A 115 14.23 9.93 -24.00
C THR A 115 15.56 9.44 -24.58
N PRO A 116 15.90 9.76 -25.85
CA PRO A 116 17.20 9.42 -26.42
C PRO A 116 18.39 10.01 -25.66
N SER A 117 18.15 11.06 -24.87
CA SER A 117 19.14 11.72 -24.01
C SER A 117 19.27 11.08 -22.63
N ASP A 118 18.38 10.15 -22.27
CA ASP A 118 18.60 9.32 -21.10
C ASP A 118 19.75 8.37 -21.43
N GLU A 119 20.95 8.74 -20.99
CA GLU A 119 22.04 7.77 -20.85
C GLU A 119 21.46 6.55 -20.13
N ILE A 120 21.81 5.33 -20.55
CA ILE A 120 21.49 4.09 -19.83
C ILE A 120 22.32 4.09 -18.53
N VAL A 121 22.07 5.06 -17.67
CA VAL A 121 22.64 5.13 -16.35
C VAL A 121 21.85 4.11 -15.57
N GLN A 122 22.38 2.90 -15.50
CA GLN A 122 22.09 2.00 -14.40
C GLN A 122 22.58 2.69 -13.13
N SER A 123 21.77 3.62 -12.62
CA SER A 123 21.98 4.27 -11.35
C SER A 123 21.59 3.23 -10.31
N GLU A 124 22.56 2.39 -9.96
CA GLU A 124 22.47 1.58 -8.76
C GLU A 124 22.27 2.53 -7.59
N ILE A 125 21.17 2.31 -6.86
CA ILE A 125 20.86 3.03 -5.64
C ILE A 125 21.35 2.18 -4.49
N ASP A 126 21.95 2.82 -3.48
CA ASP A 126 22.07 2.20 -2.17
C ASP A 126 20.66 1.96 -1.60
N ARG A 127 20.15 0.76 -1.86
CA ARG A 127 18.78 0.36 -1.50
C ARG A 127 18.55 0.45 0.00
N GLU A 128 19.57 0.17 0.80
CA GLU A 128 19.44 0.19 2.26
C GLU A 128 19.34 1.63 2.75
N ALA A 129 20.21 2.52 2.28
CA ALA A 129 20.11 3.94 2.58
C ALA A 129 18.76 4.54 2.12
N ALA A 130 18.30 4.19 0.92
CA ALA A 130 17.01 4.64 0.40
C ALA A 130 15.83 4.16 1.28
N ARG A 131 15.86 2.90 1.74
CA ARG A 131 14.84 2.37 2.66
C ARG A 131 14.86 3.04 4.01
N GLN A 132 16.03 3.30 4.56
CA GLN A 132 16.19 4.01 5.83
C GLN A 132 15.62 5.43 5.73
N GLN A 133 15.96 6.15 4.65
CA GLN A 133 15.44 7.49 4.41
C GLN A 133 13.91 7.49 4.23
N ALA A 134 13.37 6.57 3.44
CA ALA A 134 11.93 6.41 3.24
C ALA A 134 11.20 6.12 4.55
N SER A 135 11.75 5.22 5.37
CA SER A 135 11.22 4.88 6.69
C SER A 135 11.20 6.10 7.62
N GLN A 136 12.29 6.86 7.70
CA GLN A 136 12.35 8.08 8.49
C GLN A 136 11.32 9.12 8.02
N ASN A 137 11.16 9.29 6.71
CA ASN A 137 10.17 10.21 6.14
C ASN A 137 8.74 9.79 6.48
N MET A 138 8.44 8.49 6.41
CA MET A 138 7.14 7.94 6.79
C MET A 138 6.84 8.17 8.27
N ILE A 139 7.81 7.93 9.16
CA ILE A 139 7.68 8.17 10.61
C ILE A 139 7.41 9.65 10.88
N LYS A 140 8.20 10.56 10.28
CA LYS A 140 8.01 12.01 10.41
C LYS A 140 6.64 12.45 9.91
N SER A 141 6.21 11.95 8.75
CA SER A 141 4.89 12.26 8.19
C SER A 141 3.76 11.74 9.07
N ALA A 142 3.89 10.53 9.63
CA ALA A 142 2.89 9.94 10.52
C ALA A 142 2.77 10.74 11.83
N ALA A 143 3.90 11.15 12.42
CA ALA A 143 3.93 12.00 13.60
C ALA A 143 3.22 13.35 13.33
N TYR A 144 3.56 14.01 12.23
CA TYR A 144 2.92 15.26 11.82
C TYR A 144 1.40 15.10 11.62
N SER A 145 0.97 14.04 10.93
CA SER A 145 -0.44 13.74 10.72
C SER A 145 -1.17 13.49 12.03
N LYS A 146 -0.55 12.79 12.99
CA LYS A 146 -1.12 12.55 14.32
C LYS A 146 -1.31 13.86 15.08
N THR A 147 -0.27 14.70 15.18
CA THR A 147 -0.35 16.00 15.87
C THR A 147 -1.42 16.90 15.25
N ARG A 148 -1.50 16.95 13.92
CA ARG A 148 -2.55 17.73 13.23
C ARG A 148 -3.94 17.22 13.55
N PHE A 149 -4.16 15.89 13.50
CA PHE A 149 -5.45 15.28 13.79
C PHE A 149 -5.88 15.55 15.24
N ASP A 150 -4.98 15.34 16.19
CA ASP A 150 -5.23 15.55 17.61
C ASP A 150 -5.60 17.01 17.91
N ARG A 151 -4.97 17.98 17.23
CA ARG A 151 -5.30 19.41 17.35
C ARG A 151 -6.70 19.76 16.83
N THR A 152 -7.20 19.04 15.83
CA THR A 152 -8.51 19.28 15.20
C THR A 152 -9.64 18.44 15.79
N LYS A 153 -9.34 17.54 16.73
CA LYS A 153 -10.34 16.67 17.34
C LYS A 153 -11.12 17.45 18.40
N ALA A 154 -12.45 17.40 18.32
CA ALA A 154 -13.31 17.93 19.38
C ALA A 154 -13.05 17.16 20.70
N GLU A 155 -13.07 17.88 21.83
CA GLU A 155 -12.98 17.24 23.15
C GLU A 155 -14.10 16.23 23.31
N VAL A 156 -13.72 15.00 23.67
CA VAL A 156 -14.69 13.97 24.04
C VAL A 156 -15.16 14.32 25.44
N LYS A 157 -16.38 14.86 25.58
CA LYS A 157 -17.05 14.90 26.87
C LYS A 157 -17.26 13.44 27.31
N LEU A 158 -16.53 13.03 28.35
CA LEU A 158 -16.80 11.80 29.07
C LEU A 158 -18.12 12.01 29.79
N HIS A 159 -19.18 11.35 29.33
CA HIS A 159 -20.43 11.31 30.09
C HIS A 159 -20.21 10.42 31.31
N SER A 160 -20.48 10.99 32.49
CA SER A 160 -20.52 10.25 33.75
C SER A 160 -21.70 9.26 33.71
N ILE A 161 -21.49 8.07 34.27
CA ILE A 161 -22.55 7.05 34.40
C ILE A 161 -23.66 7.64 35.27
N GLY A 162 -24.75 8.07 34.63
CA GLY A 162 -25.87 8.77 35.28
C GLY A 162 -26.70 9.67 34.34
N ASP A 163 -26.15 10.07 33.18
CA ASP A 163 -26.79 11.00 32.23
C ASP A 163 -27.93 10.39 31.37
N LEU A 164 -28.22 9.09 31.53
CA LEU A 164 -29.33 8.41 30.86
C LEU A 164 -30.41 8.06 31.89
N GLY A 165 -31.04 9.10 32.44
CA GLY A 165 -32.27 8.96 33.22
C GLY A 165 -33.40 8.43 32.32
N ARG A 166 -34.03 7.34 32.76
CA ARG A 166 -35.29 6.83 32.21
C ARG A 166 -36.38 7.85 32.48
N ASP A 167 -37.01 8.37 31.44
CA ASP A 167 -38.38 8.87 31.55
C ASP A 167 -39.32 7.66 31.38
N SER A 168 -39.98 7.32 32.48
CA SER A 168 -41.11 6.40 32.60
C SER A 168 -42.41 7.08 32.19
#